data_AF-A0AAW5Z066-F1
#
_entry.id   AF-A0AAW5Z066-F1
#
_cell.length_a   1.000
_cell.length_b   1.000
_cell.length_c   1.000
_cell.angle_alpha   90.00
_cell.angle_beta   90.00
_cell.angle_gamma   90.00
#
_symmetry.space_group_name_H-M   'P 1'
#
loop_
_entity.id
_entity.type
_entity.pdbx_description
1 polymer ?
#
loop_
_entity_poly.entity_id
_entity_poly.type
_entity_poly.pdbx_seq_one_letter_code
_entity_poly.pdbx_strand_id
1 'polypeptide(L)'
;KSGYPAVRFKGFNEAWTNRKLGNYFDYEQPTPYIVTNTNYSDEYNTPVLTAGQSFILGYTNEDIGLKCATYKEPVIIFDDFTTSTHLVTFPFKVKSSAMKILTLTQKNDSMYFGYTSLQNIKYKPLNHERQWISIFSKIKIGIPISKIEERKIGNLFERIDHLDNYYQQKIERLNSIKQSLLQKMFI
;
A
#
# COMPACT_ATOMS: atom_id res chain seq x y z
N LYS A 1 -19.98 -19.05 -4.98
CA LYS A 1 -20.03 -17.91 -4.03
C LYS A 1 -21.24 -17.07 -4.42
N SER A 2 -22.12 -16.72 -3.48
CA SER A 2 -23.18 -15.75 -3.74
C SER A 2 -22.50 -14.46 -4.22
N GLY A 3 -23.04 -13.81 -5.25
CA GLY A 3 -22.58 -12.48 -5.67
C GLY A 3 -22.88 -11.40 -4.62
N TYR A 4 -23.01 -11.74 -3.35
CA TYR A 4 -23.47 -10.87 -2.27
C TYR A 4 -22.55 -11.04 -1.07
N PRO A 5 -22.00 -9.95 -0.50
CA PRO A 5 -21.20 -10.02 0.71
C PRO A 5 -22.08 -10.40 1.90
N ALA A 6 -21.52 -11.14 2.86
CA ALA A 6 -22.23 -11.56 4.07
C ALA A 6 -22.47 -10.38 5.05
N VAL A 7 -21.56 -9.40 5.05
CA VAL A 7 -21.68 -8.16 5.82
C VAL A 7 -21.64 -6.99 4.83
N ARG A 8 -22.61 -6.08 4.94
CA ARG A 8 -22.81 -4.99 3.97
C ARG A 8 -23.42 -3.77 4.65
N PHE A 9 -23.12 -2.58 4.14
CA PHE A 9 -23.82 -1.37 4.55
C PHE A 9 -25.31 -1.45 4.16
N LYS A 10 -26.18 -0.94 5.03
CA LYS A 10 -27.62 -0.82 4.74
C LYS A 10 -27.85 0.05 3.50
N GLY A 11 -28.85 -0.31 2.71
CA GLY A 11 -29.27 0.44 1.51
C GLY A 11 -28.61 -0.01 0.21
N PHE A 12 -27.71 -0.99 0.24
CA PHE A 12 -27.13 -1.59 -0.97
C PHE A 12 -27.63 -3.02 -1.14
N ASN A 13 -28.31 -3.30 -2.25
CA ASN A 13 -28.98 -4.57 -2.49
C ASN A 13 -28.53 -5.26 -3.79
N GLU A 14 -27.70 -4.61 -4.60
CA GLU A 14 -27.25 -5.15 -5.89
C GLU A 14 -26.20 -6.24 -5.71
N ALA A 15 -26.13 -7.20 -6.63
CA ALA A 15 -25.02 -8.15 -6.62
C ALA A 15 -23.70 -7.42 -6.88
N TRP A 16 -22.62 -7.92 -6.29
CA TRP A 16 -21.26 -7.60 -6.68
C TRP A 16 -20.92 -8.31 -8.00
N THR A 17 -20.07 -7.67 -8.79
CA THR A 17 -19.50 -8.23 -10.01
C THR A 17 -18.05 -8.65 -9.79
N ASN A 18 -17.45 -9.36 -10.75
CA ASN A 18 -16.05 -9.74 -10.69
C ASN A 18 -15.22 -8.92 -11.67
N ARG A 19 -14.10 -8.36 -11.20
CA ARG A 19 -13.13 -7.65 -12.04
C ARG A 19 -11.74 -8.20 -11.82
N LYS A 20 -10.98 -8.37 -12.91
CA LYS A 20 -9.55 -8.72 -12.84
C LYS A 20 -8.77 -7.56 -12.21
N LEU A 21 -7.78 -7.84 -11.37
CA LEU A 21 -6.94 -6.80 -10.79
C LEU A 21 -6.22 -5.95 -11.85
N GLY A 22 -5.79 -6.54 -12.97
CA GLY A 22 -5.18 -5.80 -14.08
C GLY A 22 -6.16 -4.90 -14.86
N ASN A 23 -7.46 -4.97 -14.56
CA ASN A 23 -8.47 -4.01 -15.05
C ASN A 23 -8.90 -3.02 -13.95
N TYR A 24 -8.41 -3.22 -12.72
CA TYR A 24 -8.61 -2.33 -11.57
C TYR A 24 -7.41 -1.40 -11.42
N PHE A 25 -6.21 -1.95 -11.62
CA PHE A 25 -4.93 -1.28 -11.49
C PHE A 25 -4.15 -1.34 -12.81
N ASP A 26 -3.66 -0.18 -13.21
CA ASP A 26 -2.54 -0.07 -14.13
C ASP A 26 -1.24 -0.25 -13.34
N TYR A 27 -0.16 -0.61 -14.04
CA TYR A 27 1.15 -0.69 -13.42
C TYR A 27 2.20 0.04 -14.24
N GLU A 28 3.18 0.61 -13.56
CA GLU A 28 4.41 1.13 -14.14
C GLU A 28 5.61 0.37 -13.57
N GLN A 29 6.68 0.29 -14.38
CA GLN A 29 7.97 -0.18 -13.88
C GLN A 29 8.67 0.97 -13.16
N PRO A 30 9.42 0.70 -12.08
CA PRO A 30 9.93 1.76 -11.24
C PRO A 30 11.26 2.34 -11.74
N THR A 31 11.75 1.88 -12.89
CA THR A 31 13.04 2.28 -13.50
C THR A 31 13.28 3.79 -13.53
N PRO A 32 12.28 4.65 -13.88
CA PRO A 32 12.47 6.10 -13.86
C PRO A 32 12.75 6.69 -12.47
N TYR A 33 12.44 5.94 -11.41
CA TYR A 33 12.50 6.39 -10.02
C TYR A 33 13.60 5.70 -9.21
N ILE A 34 14.46 4.89 -9.87
CA ILE A 34 15.59 4.24 -9.22
C ILE A 34 16.63 5.32 -8.86
N VAL A 35 17.12 5.26 -7.62
CA VAL A 35 18.24 6.10 -7.18
C VAL A 35 19.49 5.81 -7.99
N THR A 36 20.27 6.85 -8.27
CA THR A 36 21.55 6.71 -8.97
C THR A 36 22.72 6.56 -8.00
N ASN A 37 22.56 7.04 -6.76
CA ASN A 37 23.54 6.93 -5.68
C ASN A 37 22.96 6.18 -4.47
N THR A 38 23.84 5.48 -3.75
CA THR A 38 23.55 4.74 -2.51
C THR A 38 24.02 5.44 -1.24
N ASN A 39 24.54 6.68 -1.34
CA ASN A 39 24.92 7.51 -0.20
C ASN A 39 23.67 8.03 0.51
N TYR A 40 23.08 7.20 1.36
CA TYR A 40 21.90 7.56 2.15
C TYR A 40 22.30 8.26 3.45
N SER A 41 21.50 9.24 3.87
CA SER A 41 21.68 9.96 5.14
C SER A 41 20.32 10.34 5.70
N ASP A 42 20.15 10.24 7.02
CA ASP A 42 18.93 10.69 7.71
C ASP A 42 18.75 12.22 7.68
N GLU A 43 19.78 12.96 7.25
CA GLU A 43 19.70 14.41 7.01
C GLU A 43 19.02 14.77 5.69
N TYR A 44 18.81 13.80 4.79
CA TYR A 44 18.16 14.01 3.51
C TYR A 44 16.64 13.82 3.58
N ASN A 45 15.92 14.37 2.60
CA ASN A 45 14.46 14.47 2.66
C ASN A 45 13.72 13.40 1.83
N THR A 46 14.33 12.87 0.78
CA THR A 46 13.62 11.97 -0.15
C THR A 46 13.74 10.52 0.33
N PRO A 47 12.65 9.85 0.75
CA PRO A 47 12.72 8.46 1.16
C PRO A 47 13.01 7.54 -0.03
N VAL A 48 13.89 6.57 0.19
CA VAL A 48 14.21 5.50 -0.75
C VAL A 48 13.52 4.22 -0.29
N LEU A 49 12.57 3.74 -1.08
CA LEU A 49 11.78 2.56 -0.75
C LEU A 49 12.45 1.27 -1.27
N THR A 50 12.29 0.21 -0.50
CA THR A 50 12.63 -1.15 -0.93
C THR A 50 11.49 -2.09 -0.58
N ALA A 51 11.40 -3.18 -1.33
CA ALA A 51 10.42 -4.23 -1.08
C ALA A 51 10.95 -5.30 -0.09
N GLY A 52 12.17 -5.10 0.45
CA GLY A 52 12.83 -5.97 1.43
C GLY A 52 12.40 -5.73 2.89
N GLN A 53 13.25 -6.15 3.83
CA GLN A 53 12.90 -6.24 5.26
C GLN A 53 12.48 -4.92 5.93
N SER A 54 13.05 -3.78 5.52
CA SER A 54 12.58 -2.45 5.92
C SER A 54 11.94 -1.76 4.71
N PHE A 55 10.74 -1.23 4.86
CA PHE A 55 10.04 -0.57 3.74
C PHE A 55 10.77 0.70 3.26
N ILE A 56 11.24 1.51 4.21
CA ILE A 56 12.16 2.63 3.96
C ILE A 56 13.59 2.12 4.18
N LEU A 57 14.44 2.29 3.16
CA LEU A 57 15.85 1.91 3.19
C LEU A 57 16.74 3.01 3.80
N GLY A 58 16.35 4.27 3.60
CA GLY A 58 17.09 5.46 3.98
C GLY A 58 16.58 6.66 3.17
N TYR A 59 17.28 7.78 3.22
CA TYR A 59 16.91 9.00 2.49
C TYR A 59 18.03 9.42 1.54
N THR A 60 17.66 10.00 0.40
CA THR A 60 18.56 10.53 -0.63
C THR A 60 18.33 12.03 -0.81
N ASN A 61 19.37 12.74 -1.24
CA ASN A 61 19.27 14.14 -1.65
C ASN A 61 18.87 14.29 -3.13
N GLU A 62 18.67 13.19 -3.87
CA GLU A 62 18.14 13.22 -5.22
C GLU A 62 16.69 13.77 -5.23
N ASP A 63 16.47 14.81 -6.04
CA ASP A 63 15.19 15.51 -6.22
C ASP A 63 14.61 15.36 -7.64
N ILE A 64 15.39 14.82 -8.58
CA ILE A 64 14.97 14.52 -9.95
C ILE A 64 14.53 13.04 -10.06
N GLY A 65 13.47 12.80 -10.84
CA GLY A 65 12.94 11.45 -11.07
C GLY A 65 12.23 10.89 -9.83
N LEU A 66 11.52 11.73 -9.09
CA LEU A 66 10.68 11.30 -7.98
C LEU A 66 9.38 10.68 -8.49
N LYS A 67 8.92 9.62 -7.85
CA LYS A 67 7.52 9.23 -7.96
C LYS A 67 6.70 10.13 -7.04
N CYS A 68 5.90 11.01 -7.63
CA CYS A 68 5.00 11.88 -6.88
C CYS A 68 3.74 11.11 -6.47
N ALA A 69 3.71 10.62 -5.24
CA ALA A 69 2.51 10.11 -4.60
C ALA A 69 2.06 11.06 -3.48
N THR A 70 0.74 11.17 -3.28
CA THR A 70 0.15 12.04 -2.25
C THR A 70 -1.01 11.35 -1.56
N TYR A 71 -1.55 11.91 -0.47
CA TYR A 71 -2.81 11.43 0.11
C TYR A 71 -3.99 11.47 -0.86
N LYS A 72 -4.00 12.42 -1.82
CA LYS A 72 -5.07 12.55 -2.82
C LYS A 72 -4.89 11.60 -4.00
N GLU A 73 -3.63 11.31 -4.33
CA GLU A 73 -3.24 10.43 -5.42
C GLU A 73 -2.20 9.43 -4.88
N PRO A 74 -2.64 8.49 -4.02
CA PRO A 74 -1.76 7.45 -3.50
C PRO A 74 -1.37 6.47 -4.62
N VAL A 75 -0.30 5.71 -4.38
CA VAL A 75 0.10 4.58 -5.22
C VAL A 75 0.35 3.36 -4.36
N ILE A 76 0.30 2.17 -4.94
CA ILE A 76 0.66 0.93 -4.24
C ILE A 76 2.01 0.45 -4.78
N ILE A 77 2.96 0.18 -3.88
CA ILE A 77 4.14 -0.61 -4.18
C ILE A 77 3.78 -2.09 -4.03
N PHE A 78 3.93 -2.85 -5.11
CA PHE A 78 3.77 -4.29 -5.15
C PHE A 78 5.12 -4.96 -5.38
N ASP A 79 5.60 -5.75 -4.43
CA ASP A 79 6.79 -6.58 -4.62
C ASP A 79 6.47 -7.70 -5.61
N ASP A 80 7.18 -7.70 -6.74
CA ASP A 80 6.89 -8.62 -7.85
C ASP A 80 7.34 -10.06 -7.56
N PHE A 81 8.08 -10.31 -6.48
CA PHE A 81 8.55 -11.63 -6.07
C PHE A 81 7.86 -12.12 -4.79
N THR A 82 7.75 -11.26 -3.77
CA THR A 82 7.19 -11.61 -2.44
C THR A 82 5.70 -11.34 -2.35
N THR A 83 5.13 -10.57 -3.28
CA THR A 83 3.72 -10.13 -3.31
C THR A 83 3.33 -9.18 -2.16
N SER A 84 4.33 -8.69 -1.40
CA SER A 84 4.11 -7.67 -0.37
C SER A 84 3.56 -6.39 -0.98
N THR A 85 2.61 -5.76 -0.29
CA THR A 85 1.95 -4.54 -0.77
C THR A 85 2.00 -3.41 0.26
N HIS A 86 2.38 -2.22 -0.20
CA HIS A 86 2.44 -1.03 0.62
C HIS A 86 1.73 0.12 -0.07
N LEU A 87 0.86 0.84 0.66
CA LEU A 87 0.25 2.07 0.18
C LEU A 87 1.19 3.25 0.46
N VAL A 88 1.43 4.09 -0.55
CA VAL A 88 2.36 5.22 -0.47
C VAL A 88 1.64 6.51 -0.81
N THR A 89 1.80 7.49 0.08
CA THR A 89 1.09 8.79 0.05
C THR A 89 2.05 9.98 0.11
N PHE A 90 3.34 9.75 -0.14
CA PHE A 90 4.40 10.76 -0.14
C PHE A 90 5.35 10.55 -1.32
N PRO A 91 6.08 11.59 -1.79
CA PRO A 91 7.06 11.43 -2.86
C PRO A 91 8.23 10.51 -2.47
N PHE A 92 8.71 9.69 -3.40
CA PHE A 92 9.79 8.74 -3.12
C PHE A 92 10.64 8.41 -4.34
N LYS A 93 11.79 7.78 -4.07
CA LYS A 93 12.57 6.98 -5.03
C LYS A 93 12.62 5.52 -4.58
N VAL A 94 13.10 4.63 -5.45
CA VAL A 94 13.22 3.20 -5.12
C VAL A 94 14.65 2.72 -5.24
N LYS A 95 14.98 1.63 -4.54
CA LYS A 95 16.29 0.98 -4.62
C LYS A 95 16.49 0.18 -5.92
N SER A 96 15.44 -0.48 -6.42
CA SER A 96 15.58 -1.47 -7.50
C SER A 96 14.32 -1.63 -8.34
N SER A 97 14.46 -2.36 -9.45
CA SER A 97 13.39 -2.70 -10.40
C SER A 97 12.54 -3.93 -10.00
N ALA A 98 12.70 -4.41 -8.76
CA ALA A 98 12.05 -5.63 -8.28
C ALA A 98 10.56 -5.45 -7.89
N MET A 99 10.04 -4.23 -7.98
CA MET A 99 8.65 -3.90 -7.63
C MET A 99 7.86 -3.37 -8.82
N LYS A 100 6.53 -3.29 -8.67
CA LYS A 100 5.61 -2.55 -9.53
C LYS A 100 5.00 -1.40 -8.73
N ILE A 101 4.73 -0.30 -9.41
CA ILE A 101 3.96 0.80 -8.84
C ILE A 101 2.58 0.74 -9.49
N LEU A 102 1.55 0.60 -8.67
CA LEU A 102 0.18 0.42 -9.13
C LEU A 102 -0.63 1.70 -8.92
N THR A 103 -1.39 2.06 -9.94
CA THR A 103 -2.34 3.18 -9.93
C THR A 103 -3.70 2.70 -10.39
N LEU A 104 -4.77 3.41 -10.02
CA LEU A 104 -6.11 3.05 -10.49
C LEU A 104 -6.22 3.23 -12.00
N THR A 105 -6.76 2.23 -12.69
CA THR A 105 -7.12 2.36 -14.12
C THR A 105 -8.28 3.36 -14.29
N GLN A 106 -9.24 3.37 -13.36
CA GLN A 106 -10.37 4.31 -13.38
C GLN A 106 -10.32 5.23 -12.16
N LYS A 107 -10.30 6.54 -12.39
CA LYS A 107 -10.23 7.56 -11.32
C LYS A 107 -11.40 7.51 -10.33
N ASN A 108 -12.53 6.89 -10.70
CA ASN A 108 -13.69 6.81 -9.84
C ASN A 108 -13.66 5.62 -8.86
N ASP A 109 -12.76 4.65 -9.06
CA ASP A 109 -12.53 3.51 -8.19
C ASP A 109 -11.93 3.95 -6.84
N SER A 110 -12.02 3.10 -5.82
CA SER A 110 -11.46 3.39 -4.49
C SER A 110 -10.10 2.72 -4.31
N MET A 111 -9.03 3.53 -4.17
CA MET A 111 -7.68 2.99 -3.94
C MET A 111 -7.65 2.05 -2.72
N TYR A 112 -8.23 2.47 -1.60
CA TYR A 112 -8.26 1.66 -0.38
C TYR A 112 -9.05 0.36 -0.54
N PHE A 113 -10.18 0.38 -1.25
CA PHE A 113 -10.91 -0.87 -1.51
C PHE A 113 -10.05 -1.86 -2.29
N GLY A 114 -9.39 -1.40 -3.36
CA GLY A 114 -8.49 -2.23 -4.16
C GLY A 114 -7.26 -2.71 -3.38
N TYR A 115 -6.67 -1.83 -2.56
CA TYR A 115 -5.54 -2.14 -1.68
C TYR A 115 -5.91 -3.21 -0.64
N THR A 116 -7.01 -3.04 0.09
CA THR A 116 -7.50 -4.03 1.06
C THR A 116 -7.86 -5.35 0.36
N SER A 117 -8.42 -5.28 -0.86
CA SER A 117 -8.70 -6.47 -1.67
C SER A 117 -7.43 -7.23 -2.03
N LEU A 118 -6.34 -6.53 -2.40
CA LEU A 118 -5.03 -7.12 -2.66
C LEU A 118 -4.47 -7.82 -1.41
N GLN A 119 -4.51 -7.16 -0.25
CA GLN A 119 -4.00 -7.72 1.01
C GLN A 119 -4.73 -8.99 1.47
N ASN A 120 -6.01 -9.13 1.10
CA ASN A 120 -6.81 -10.30 1.46
C ASN A 120 -6.61 -11.51 0.53
N ILE A 121 -5.77 -11.39 -0.51
CA ILE A 121 -5.45 -12.51 -1.39
C ILE A 121 -4.51 -13.48 -0.67
N LYS A 122 -5.02 -14.67 -0.38
CA LYS A 122 -4.23 -15.77 0.18
C LYS A 122 -3.47 -16.46 -0.94
N TYR A 123 -2.31 -15.92 -1.28
CA TYR A 123 -1.37 -16.48 -2.25
C TYR A 123 0.04 -16.49 -1.64
N LYS A 124 0.79 -17.55 -1.87
CA LYS A 124 2.21 -17.63 -1.51
C LYS A 124 3.01 -17.94 -2.77
N PRO A 125 3.97 -17.09 -3.16
CA PRO A 125 4.84 -17.38 -4.29
C PRO A 125 5.68 -18.62 -3.97
N LEU A 126 5.70 -19.58 -4.90
CA LEU A 126 6.48 -20.82 -4.75
C LEU A 126 7.91 -20.69 -5.30
N ASN A 127 8.07 -19.84 -6.32
CA ASN A 127 9.33 -19.62 -7.03
C ASN A 127 9.69 -18.13 -7.01
N HIS A 128 10.94 -17.80 -7.34
CA HIS A 128 11.41 -16.43 -7.59
C HIS A 128 10.96 -15.87 -8.95
N GLU A 129 9.71 -16.15 -9.33
CA GLU A 129 9.11 -15.63 -10.56
C GLU A 129 8.42 -14.30 -10.30
N ARG A 130 8.32 -13.46 -11.34
CA ARG A 130 7.55 -12.22 -11.29
C ARG A 130 6.05 -12.52 -11.28
N GLN A 131 5.34 -11.97 -10.30
CA GLN A 131 3.99 -12.37 -9.94
C GLN A 131 2.90 -11.47 -10.54
N TRP A 132 3.18 -10.19 -10.78
CA TRP A 132 2.13 -9.22 -11.13
C TRP A 132 1.46 -9.56 -12.46
N ILE A 133 2.23 -9.61 -13.55
CA ILE A 133 1.69 -9.75 -14.91
C ILE A 133 1.11 -11.15 -15.13
N SER A 134 1.81 -12.18 -14.68
CA SER A 134 1.47 -13.59 -14.95
C SER A 134 0.29 -14.08 -14.12
N ILE A 135 0.17 -13.63 -12.86
CA ILE A 135 -0.73 -14.18 -11.85
C ILE A 135 -1.67 -13.10 -11.30
N PHE A 136 -1.15 -12.10 -10.58
CA PHE A 136 -2.00 -11.17 -9.81
C PHE A 136 -2.94 -10.36 -10.70
N SER A 137 -2.45 -9.83 -11.82
CA SER A 137 -3.27 -9.05 -12.76
C SER A 137 -4.48 -9.85 -13.30
N LYS A 138 -4.40 -11.20 -13.29
CA LYS A 138 -5.46 -12.09 -13.77
C LYS A 138 -6.43 -12.53 -12.66
N ILE A 139 -6.08 -12.33 -11.39
CA ILE A 139 -6.95 -12.67 -10.26
C ILE A 139 -8.20 -11.79 -10.33
N LYS A 140 -9.36 -12.43 -10.19
CA LYS A 140 -10.65 -11.75 -10.13
C LYS A 140 -11.01 -11.47 -8.67
N ILE A 141 -11.31 -10.21 -8.38
CA ILE A 141 -11.86 -9.79 -7.09
C ILE A 141 -13.35 -9.46 -7.26
N GLY A 142 -14.12 -9.71 -6.21
CA GLY A 142 -15.50 -9.25 -6.12
C GLY A 142 -15.52 -7.75 -5.83
N ILE A 143 -16.26 -6.99 -6.61
CA ILE A 143 -16.40 -5.55 -6.46
C ILE A 143 -17.89 -5.16 -6.43
N PRO A 144 -18.29 -4.18 -5.61
CA PRO A 144 -19.62 -3.60 -5.72
C PRO A 144 -19.85 -3.01 -7.11
N ILE A 145 -21.07 -3.17 -7.64
CA ILE A 145 -21.49 -2.43 -8.84
C ILE A 145 -21.59 -0.93 -8.50
N SER A 146 -22.13 -0.61 -7.32
CA SER A 146 -22.22 0.76 -6.83
C SER A 146 -20.86 1.31 -6.40
N LYS A 147 -20.38 2.33 -7.12
CA LYS A 147 -19.16 3.07 -6.74
C LYS A 147 -19.27 3.79 -5.40
N ILE A 148 -20.49 4.12 -4.99
CA ILE A 148 -20.76 4.71 -3.68
C ILE A 148 -20.50 3.68 -2.59
N GLU A 149 -20.95 2.44 -2.78
CA GLU A 149 -20.68 1.35 -1.85
C GLU A 149 -19.18 1.05 -1.76
N GLU A 150 -18.52 0.92 -2.92
CA GLU A 150 -17.07 0.68 -3.01
C GLU A 150 -16.26 1.71 -2.22
N ARG A 151 -16.58 3.01 -2.40
CA ARG A 151 -15.94 4.10 -1.64
C ARG A 151 -16.27 4.06 -0.16
N LYS A 152 -17.52 3.77 0.21
CA LYS A 152 -17.88 3.64 1.64
C LYS A 152 -17.08 2.53 2.33
N ILE A 153 -16.88 1.41 1.65
CA ILE A 153 -16.05 0.30 2.16
C ILE A 153 -14.58 0.73 2.23
N GLY A 154 -14.04 1.32 1.16
CA GLY A 154 -12.66 1.81 1.14
C GLY A 154 -12.38 2.82 2.26
N ASN A 155 -13.24 3.83 2.42
CA ASN A 155 -13.10 4.85 3.47
C ASN A 155 -13.23 4.27 4.88
N LEU A 156 -14.04 3.21 5.06
CA LEU A 156 -14.11 2.51 6.34
C LEU A 156 -12.77 1.88 6.69
N PHE A 157 -12.16 1.14 5.74
CA PHE A 157 -10.87 0.49 5.96
C PHE A 157 -9.73 1.50 6.15
N GLU A 158 -9.68 2.55 5.32
CA GLU A 158 -8.76 3.68 5.52
C GLU A 158 -8.86 4.24 6.95
N ARG A 159 -10.08 4.47 7.44
CA ARG A 159 -10.29 5.01 8.78
C ARG A 159 -9.83 4.03 9.86
N ILE A 160 -10.04 2.74 9.68
CA ILE A 160 -9.57 1.70 10.61
C ILE A 160 -8.04 1.71 10.65
N ASP A 161 -7.37 1.71 9.51
CA ASP A 161 -5.90 1.73 9.43
C ASP A 161 -5.32 3.01 10.04
N HIS A 162 -5.94 4.17 9.80
CA HIS A 162 -5.55 5.42 10.45
C HIS A 162 -5.68 5.38 11.97
N LEU A 163 -6.77 4.79 12.48
CA LEU A 163 -6.96 4.65 13.93
C LEU A 163 -5.94 3.69 14.52
N ASP A 164 -5.66 2.56 13.87
CA ASP A 164 -4.66 1.60 14.32
C ASP A 164 -3.28 2.27 14.43
N ASN A 165 -2.82 2.94 13.36
CA ASN A 165 -1.56 3.67 13.37
C ASN A 165 -1.51 4.74 14.48
N TYR A 166 -2.58 5.51 14.66
CA TYR A 166 -2.67 6.50 15.73
C TYR A 166 -2.51 5.86 17.13
N TYR A 167 -3.14 4.70 17.37
CA TYR A 167 -3.03 4.00 18.64
C TYR A 167 -1.65 3.35 18.84
N GLN A 168 -1.02 2.82 17.79
CA GLN A 168 0.36 2.30 17.87
C GLN A 168 1.35 3.39 18.30
N GLN A 169 1.30 4.57 17.67
CA GLN A 169 2.14 5.71 18.05
C GLN A 169 1.91 6.15 19.50
N LYS A 170 0.64 6.13 19.95
CA LYS A 170 0.30 6.45 21.34
C LYS A 170 0.91 5.43 22.31
N ILE A 171 0.86 4.14 21.99
CA ILE A 171 1.46 3.07 22.79
C ILE A 171 2.98 3.26 22.88
N GLU A 172 3.66 3.50 21.75
CA GLU A 172 5.11 3.75 21.70
C GLU A 172 5.51 4.93 22.58
N ARG A 173 4.78 6.05 22.50
CA ARG A 173 5.02 7.23 23.34
C ARG A 173 4.87 6.92 24.83
N LEU A 174 3.82 6.19 25.22
CA LEU A 174 3.60 5.80 26.61
C LEU A 174 4.71 4.88 27.12
N ASN A 175 5.18 3.95 26.29
CA ASN A 175 6.31 3.07 26.61
C ASN A 175 7.62 3.86 26.81
N SER A 176 7.89 4.84 25.95
CA SER A 176 9.06 5.73 26.08
C SER A 176 9.00 6.55 27.38
N ILE A 177 7.83 7.12 27.72
CA ILE A 177 7.64 7.85 28.98
C ILE A 177 7.86 6.93 30.18
N LYS A 178 7.27 5.72 30.17
CA LYS A 178 7.46 4.72 31.23
C LYS A 178 8.94 4.39 31.44
N GLN A 179 9.69 4.16 30.36
CA GLN A 179 11.13 3.87 30.43
C GLN A 179 11.92 5.07 31.00
N SER A 180 11.62 6.29 30.54
CA SER A 180 12.28 7.50 31.04
C SER A 180 12.00 7.74 32.53
N LEU A 181 10.77 7.53 32.99
CA LEU A 181 10.42 7.66 34.41
C LEU A 181 11.15 6.61 35.25
N LEU A 182 11.20 5.36 34.79
CA LEU A 182 11.92 4.29 35.49
C LEU A 182 13.41 4.61 35.64
N GLN A 183 14.05 5.09 34.57
CA GLN A 183 15.46 5.50 34.62
C GLN A 183 15.68 6.62 35.65
N LYS A 184 14.78 7.61 35.71
CA LYS A 184 14.86 8.73 36.66
C LYS A 184 14.64 8.32 38.12
N MET A 185 14.05 7.17 38.41
CA MET A 185 13.85 6.69 39.79
C MET A 185 15.12 6.13 40.42
N PHE A 186 16.12 5.75 39.62
CA PHE A 186 17.35 5.09 40.08
C PHE A 186 18.61 5.91 39.76
N ILE A 187 18.45 7.22 39.53
CA ILE A 187 19.51 8.24 39.46
C ILE A 187 19.53 9.00 40.77
#